data_AF-A0A1Q6HB05-F1
#
_entry.id   AF-A0A1Q6HB05-F1
#
_cell.length_a   1.000
_cell.length_b   1.000
_cell.length_c   1.000
_cell.angle_alpha   90.00
_cell.angle_beta   90.00
_cell.angle_gamma   90.00
#
_symmetry.space_group_name_H-M   'P 1'
#
loop_
_entity.id
_entity.type
_entity.pdbx_description
1 polymer ?
#
loop_
_entity_poly.entity_id
_entity_poly.type
_entity_poly.pdbx_seq_one_letter_code
_entity_poly.pdbx_strand_id
1 'polypeptide(L)'
;METWFLGNRRLFKDNPNTRDMIDYLRYYNVKTDNPEDMGSINPCRWNKAAFHLKYLKAMLAERNLKYDKNDTSEVCKPEYLNELIARYNETSHLLTFGSWYKFVKEKMSK
;
A
#
# COMPACT_ATOMS: atom_id res chain seq x y z
N MET A 1 -0.32 -3.22 8.72
CA MET A 1 0.33 -1.97 8.25
C MET A 1 0.48 -1.96 6.73
N GLU A 2 0.65 -3.14 6.12
CA GLU A 2 0.83 -3.36 4.68
C GLU A 2 -0.27 -2.74 3.81
N THR A 3 -1.50 -2.66 4.33
CA THR A 3 -2.61 -1.92 3.71
C THR A 3 -2.27 -0.46 3.42
N TRP A 4 -1.59 0.23 4.36
CA TRP A 4 -1.20 1.62 4.16
C TRP A 4 -0.12 1.73 3.10
N PHE A 5 0.82 0.79 3.05
CA PHE A 5 1.89 0.79 2.05
C PHE A 5 1.35 0.65 0.62
N LEU A 6 0.29 -0.13 0.41
CA LEU A 6 -0.43 -0.19 -0.88
C LEU A 6 -1.02 1.16 -1.32
N GLY A 7 -1.10 2.14 -0.41
CA GLY A 7 -1.50 3.50 -0.68
C GLY A 7 -0.58 4.25 -1.64
N ASN A 8 0.69 3.84 -1.81
CA ASN A 8 1.65 4.60 -2.61
C ASN A 8 1.39 4.45 -4.13
N ARG A 9 0.69 5.44 -4.71
CA ARG A 9 0.26 5.42 -6.13
C ARG A 9 1.41 5.50 -7.13
N ARG A 10 2.55 6.09 -6.79
CA ARG A 10 3.70 6.25 -7.70
C ARG A 10 4.41 4.93 -8.01
N LEU A 11 4.33 3.98 -7.09
CA LEU A 11 4.99 2.68 -7.26
C LEU A 11 4.24 1.78 -8.25
N PHE A 12 2.94 2.04 -8.49
CA PHE A 12 2.18 1.34 -9.52
C PHE A 12 2.77 1.65 -10.90
N LYS A 13 3.04 0.60 -11.65
CA LYS A 13 3.43 0.68 -13.05
C LYS A 13 2.16 0.68 -13.89
N ASP A 14 2.04 1.59 -14.85
CA ASP A 14 0.86 1.68 -15.72
C ASP A 14 0.66 0.44 -16.60
N ASN A 15 1.76 -0.24 -16.96
CA ASN A 15 1.71 -1.53 -17.66
C ASN A 15 2.42 -2.60 -16.81
N PRO A 16 1.71 -3.26 -15.88
CA PRO A 16 2.26 -4.36 -15.10
C PRO A 16 2.56 -5.55 -16.00
N ASN A 17 3.72 -6.17 -15.82
CA ASN A 17 4.18 -7.27 -16.67
C ASN A 17 4.03 -8.64 -15.98
N THR A 18 3.97 -8.69 -14.65
CA THR A 18 3.78 -9.96 -13.93
C THR A 18 2.32 -10.39 -13.86
N ARG A 19 2.10 -11.69 -14.03
CA ARG A 19 0.77 -12.32 -13.97
C ARG A 19 0.08 -12.08 -12.63
N ASP A 20 0.82 -12.18 -11.52
CA ASP A 20 0.31 -11.91 -10.18
C ASP A 20 -0.22 -10.47 -10.06
N MET A 21 0.55 -9.47 -10.50
CA MET A 21 0.13 -8.07 -10.40
C MET A 21 -1.10 -7.78 -11.27
N ILE A 22 -1.16 -8.35 -12.47
CA ILE A 22 -2.33 -8.22 -13.37
C ILE A 22 -3.58 -8.82 -12.70
N ASP A 23 -3.46 -10.00 -12.09
CA ASP A 23 -4.57 -10.66 -11.40
C ASP A 23 -5.05 -9.85 -10.19
N TYR A 24 -4.12 -9.34 -9.39
CA TYR A 24 -4.44 -8.52 -8.22
C TYR A 24 -5.08 -7.18 -8.59
N LEU A 25 -4.60 -6.52 -9.65
CA LEU A 25 -5.21 -5.29 -10.17
C LEU A 25 -6.59 -5.52 -10.77
N ARG A 26 -6.82 -6.67 -11.42
CA ARG A 26 -8.15 -7.06 -11.92
C ARG A 26 -9.15 -7.31 -10.79
N TYR A 27 -8.69 -7.90 -9.69
CA TYR A 27 -9.52 -8.12 -8.52
C TYR A 27 -9.83 -6.82 -7.77
N TYR A 28 -8.81 -6.00 -7.51
CA TYR A 28 -8.97 -4.73 -6.80
C TYR A 28 -7.88 -3.74 -7.20
N ASN A 29 -8.29 -2.62 -7.79
CA ASN A 29 -7.36 -1.61 -8.26
C ASN A 29 -7.01 -0.59 -7.18
N VAL A 30 -6.02 -0.91 -6.34
CA VAL A 30 -5.56 -0.02 -5.27
C VAL A 30 -4.93 1.30 -5.78
N LYS A 31 -4.70 1.48 -7.09
CA LYS A 31 -4.29 2.79 -7.67
C LYS A 31 -5.44 3.79 -7.61
N THR A 32 -6.66 3.33 -7.88
CA THR A 32 -7.88 4.14 -7.94
C THR A 32 -8.70 4.04 -6.65
N ASP A 33 -8.80 2.83 -6.10
CA ASP A 33 -9.68 2.50 -4.98
C ASP A 33 -8.93 2.46 -3.65
N ASN A 34 -9.65 2.66 -2.55
CA ASN A 34 -9.07 2.71 -1.21
C ASN A 34 -8.56 1.33 -0.76
N PRO A 35 -7.25 1.12 -0.55
CA PRO A 35 -6.72 -0.20 -0.17
C PRO A 35 -7.24 -0.68 1.21
N GLU A 36 -7.75 0.22 2.05
CA GLU A 36 -8.37 -0.18 3.32
C GLU A 36 -9.69 -0.94 3.16
N ASP A 37 -10.41 -0.71 2.06
CA ASP A 37 -11.66 -1.40 1.74
C ASP A 37 -11.42 -2.74 1.02
N MET A 38 -10.18 -3.01 0.61
CA MET A 38 -9.82 -4.24 -0.09
C MET A 38 -10.01 -5.48 0.81
N GLY A 39 -10.67 -6.51 0.26
CA GLY A 39 -10.79 -7.83 0.87
C GLY A 39 -9.65 -8.78 0.46
N SER A 40 -9.77 -10.07 0.78
CA SER A 40 -8.87 -11.09 0.24
C SER A 40 -9.45 -11.68 -1.06
N ILE A 41 -8.63 -11.77 -2.11
CA ILE A 41 -9.02 -12.42 -3.39
C ILE A 41 -9.43 -13.88 -3.20
N ASN A 42 -8.88 -14.55 -2.18
CA ASN A 42 -9.22 -15.91 -1.82
C ASN A 42 -9.28 -16.01 -0.29
N PRO A 43 -10.44 -15.70 0.32
CA PRO A 43 -10.58 -15.66 1.78
C PRO A 43 -10.43 -17.05 2.43
N CYS A 44 -10.67 -18.14 1.69
CA CYS A 44 -10.43 -19.50 2.18
C CYS A 44 -8.93 -19.84 2.31
N ARG A 45 -8.07 -19.18 1.51
CA ARG A 45 -6.63 -19.47 1.46
C ARG A 45 -5.78 -18.42 2.18
N TRP A 46 -6.19 -17.16 2.13
CA TRP A 46 -5.45 -16.04 2.69
C TRP A 46 -6.38 -15.10 3.44
N ASN A 47 -5.98 -14.71 4.65
CA ASN A 47 -6.62 -13.59 5.33
C ASN A 47 -6.26 -12.26 4.64
N LYS A 48 -7.01 -11.21 4.96
CA LYS A 48 -6.83 -9.86 4.39
C LYS A 48 -5.38 -9.38 4.48
N ALA A 49 -4.75 -9.47 5.65
CA ALA A 49 -3.37 -9.02 5.84
C ALA A 49 -2.36 -9.79 4.97
N ALA A 50 -2.49 -11.11 4.89
CA ALA A 50 -1.64 -11.95 4.06
C ALA A 50 -1.78 -11.64 2.56
N PHE A 51 -3.01 -11.37 2.10
CA PHE A 51 -3.25 -10.94 0.73
C PHE A 51 -2.65 -9.56 0.46
N HIS A 52 -2.84 -8.59 1.36
CA HIS A 52 -2.28 -7.24 1.22
C HIS A 52 -0.75 -7.27 1.15
N LEU A 53 -0.10 -8.12 1.96
CA LEU A 53 1.35 -8.33 1.89
C LEU A 53 1.78 -8.91 0.54
N LYS A 54 1.05 -9.90 0.00
CA LYS A 54 1.35 -10.47 -1.32
C LYS A 54 1.21 -9.43 -2.43
N TYR A 55 0.14 -8.63 -2.39
CA TYR A 55 -0.06 -7.53 -3.32
C TYR A 55 1.10 -6.53 -3.23
N LEU A 56 1.47 -6.11 -2.03
CA LEU A 56 2.57 -5.17 -1.83
C LEU A 56 3.89 -5.70 -2.40
N LYS A 57 4.19 -6.99 -2.14
CA LYS A 57 5.39 -7.65 -2.70
C LYS A 57 5.36 -7.68 -4.23
N ALA A 58 4.23 -8.01 -4.84
CA ALA A 58 4.09 -8.02 -6.30
C ALA A 58 4.26 -6.61 -6.89
N MET A 59 3.64 -5.59 -6.28
CA MET A 59 3.75 -4.20 -6.70
C MET A 59 5.20 -3.69 -6.65
N LEU A 60 5.93 -4.01 -5.59
CA LEU A 60 7.33 -3.59 -5.45
C LEU A 60 8.25 -4.36 -6.41
N ALA A 61 7.99 -5.65 -6.61
CA ALA A 61 8.75 -6.47 -7.55
C ALA A 61 8.68 -5.91 -8.99
N GLU A 62 7.55 -5.33 -9.42
CA GLU A 62 7.43 -4.65 -10.72
C GLU A 62 8.41 -3.48 -10.92
N ARG A 63 8.91 -2.91 -9.83
CA ARG A 63 9.91 -1.83 -9.81
C ARG A 63 11.32 -2.32 -9.45
N ASN A 64 11.54 -3.64 -9.43
CA ASN A 64 12.76 -4.29 -8.92
C ASN A 64 13.06 -3.97 -7.44
N LEU A 65 12.03 -3.55 -6.68
CA LEU A 65 12.13 -3.31 -5.25
C LEU A 65 11.73 -4.57 -4.49
N LYS A 66 12.32 -4.75 -3.32
CA LYS A 66 12.00 -5.85 -2.42
C LYS A 66 11.36 -5.29 -1.16
N TYR A 67 10.42 -6.06 -0.63
CA TYR A 67 9.88 -5.83 0.70
C TYR A 67 9.84 -7.14 1.43
N ASP A 68 10.44 -7.15 2.60
CA ASP A 68 10.25 -8.21 3.56
C ASP A 68 10.00 -7.60 4.95
N LYS A 69 9.41 -8.39 5.84
CA LYS A 69 9.25 -7.93 7.22
C LYS A 69 10.60 -7.68 7.90
N ASN A 70 11.66 -8.33 7.42
CA ASN A 70 13.03 -8.13 7.88
C ASN A 70 13.78 -7.01 7.16
N ASP A 71 13.29 -6.54 6.00
CA ASP A 71 13.89 -5.43 5.25
C ASP A 71 12.80 -4.45 4.78
N THR A 72 12.60 -3.41 5.59
CA THR A 72 11.60 -2.37 5.39
C THR A 72 12.18 -1.07 4.84
N SER A 73 13.46 -1.11 4.42
CA SER A 73 14.24 0.05 3.99
C SER A 73 13.53 0.89 2.92
N GLU A 74 12.86 0.25 1.96
CA GLU A 74 12.12 0.93 0.89
C GLU A 74 10.89 1.70 1.38
N VAL A 75 10.10 1.11 2.29
CA VAL A 75 8.87 1.74 2.80
C VAL A 75 9.14 2.79 3.88
N CYS A 76 10.34 2.76 4.47
CA CYS A 76 10.79 3.72 5.47
C CYS A 76 11.38 5.01 4.85
N LYS A 77 11.48 5.11 3.52
CA LYS A 77 11.96 6.32 2.86
C LYS A 77 11.00 7.49 3.11
N PRO A 78 11.51 8.72 3.32
CA PRO A 78 10.66 9.90 3.52
C PRO A 78 9.77 10.17 2.30
N GLU A 79 10.27 9.88 1.10
CA GLU A 79 9.49 9.98 -0.13
C GLU A 79 8.26 9.06 -0.10
N TYR A 80 8.39 7.85 0.46
CA TYR A 80 7.28 6.92 0.59
C TYR A 80 6.19 7.49 1.48
N LEU A 81 6.57 8.07 2.62
CA LEU A 81 5.63 8.70 3.55
C LEU A 81 4.92 9.89 2.90
N ASN A 82 5.64 10.72 2.15
CA ASN A 82 5.06 11.86 1.45
C ASN A 82 3.97 11.44 0.45
N GLU A 83 4.14 10.32 -0.25
CA GLU A 83 3.12 9.78 -1.15
C GLU A 83 1.86 9.31 -0.44
N LEU A 84 2.00 8.70 0.74
CA LEU A 84 0.85 8.30 1.55
C LEU A 84 0.07 9.52 2.05
N ILE A 85 0.79 10.55 2.50
CA ILE A 85 0.20 11.83 2.93
C ILE A 85 -0.50 12.52 1.75
N ALA A 86 0.15 12.58 0.58
CA ALA A 86 -0.43 13.16 -0.63
C ALA A 86 -1.75 12.47 -0.99
N ARG A 87 -1.77 11.14 -1.04
CA ARG A 87 -2.99 10.37 -1.30
C ARG A 87 -4.09 10.64 -0.28
N TYR A 88 -3.76 10.65 1.01
CA TYR A 88 -4.74 10.96 2.06
C TYR A 88 -5.37 12.34 1.85
N ASN A 89 -4.55 13.36 1.54
CA ASN A 89 -5.04 14.72 1.30
C ASN A 89 -5.86 14.85 0.01
N GLU A 90 -5.47 14.16 -1.06
CA GLU A 90 -6.12 14.26 -2.37
C GLU A 90 -7.43 13.47 -2.46
N THR A 91 -7.49 12.29 -1.84
CA THR A 91 -8.59 11.31 -2.06
C THR A 91 -9.37 10.98 -0.79
N SER A 92 -8.92 11.43 0.38
CA SER A 92 -9.44 10.98 1.68
C SER A 92 -9.39 9.46 1.91
N HIS A 93 -8.66 8.71 1.07
CA HIS A 93 -8.33 7.30 1.29
C HIS A 93 -7.35 7.16 2.46
N LEU A 94 -7.22 5.94 3.00
CA LEU A 94 -6.33 5.66 4.13
C LEU A 94 -6.74 6.42 5.41
N LEU A 95 -8.01 6.37 5.79
CA LEU A 95 -8.54 7.10 6.96
C LEU A 95 -7.85 6.68 8.26
N THR A 96 -7.52 5.40 8.42
CA THR A 96 -6.83 4.94 9.64
C THR A 96 -5.37 5.42 9.67
N PHE A 97 -4.71 5.48 8.52
CA PHE A 97 -3.39 6.10 8.38
C PHE A 97 -3.45 7.61 8.65
N GLY A 98 -4.44 8.32 8.10
CA GLY A 98 -4.62 9.76 8.31
C GLY A 98 -4.87 10.10 9.77
N SER A 99 -5.68 9.30 10.46
CA SER A 99 -5.90 9.42 11.90
C SER A 99 -4.60 9.23 12.69
N TRP A 100 -3.82 8.19 12.35
CA TRP A 100 -2.51 7.96 12.95
C TRP A 100 -1.53 9.11 12.67
N TYR A 101 -1.46 9.59 11.43
CA TYR A 101 -0.55 10.66 11.03
C TYR A 101 -0.87 11.98 11.77
N LYS A 102 -2.15 12.34 11.88
CA LYS A 102 -2.59 13.51 12.67
C LYS A 102 -2.15 13.37 14.13
N PHE A 103 -2.44 12.23 14.74
CA PHE A 103 -2.06 11.95 16.13
C PHE A 103 -0.54 12.10 16.35
N VAL A 104 0.28 11.52 15.49
CA VAL A 104 1.75 11.62 15.58
C VAL A 104 2.21 13.06 15.43
N LYS A 105 1.68 13.79 14.43
CA LYS A 105 2.04 15.19 14.17
C LYS A 105 1.71 16.10 15.35
N GLU A 106 0.56 15.90 15.98
CA GLU A 106 0.14 16.65 17.18
C GLU A 106 1.00 16.35 18.40
N LYS A 107 1.43 15.09 18.58
CA LYS A 107 2.23 14.67 19.74
C LYS A 107 3.71 14.97 19.61
N MET A 108 4.25 15.00 18.40
CA MET A 108 5.68 15.27 18.14
C MET A 108 5.99 16.74 17.86
N SER A 109 4.98 17.62 17.81
CA SER A 109 5.17 19.08 17.70
C SER A 109 5.35 19.78 19.07
N LYS A 110 5.80 19.04 20.09
CA LYS A 110 6.17 19.53 21.43
C LYS A 110 7.63 19.27 21.68
#